data_AF-D5AUD0-F1
#
_entry.id   AF-D5AUD0-F1
#
_cell.length_a   1.000
_cell.length_b   1.000
_cell.length_c   1.000
_cell.angle_alpha   90.00
_cell.angle_beta   90.00
_cell.angle_gamma   90.00
#
_symmetry.space_group_name_H-M   'P 1'
#
loop_
_entity.id
_entity.type
_entity.pdbx_description
1 polymer ?
#
loop_
_entity_poly.entity_id
_entity_poly.type
_entity_poly.pdbx_seq_one_letter_code
_entity_poly.pdbx_strand_id
1 'polypeptide(L)'
;MDLRTLTPDFAVAPQIALDDIAEAARLGFRTLINNRPDEEVDAGLNAALQEAAAAAGLSYVHLPYYPGELSADLIAAFEAALAAAEAPVLAWCRSGTRSSHLWALSQAGRRPLDEILQTAQNAGYDLSALVPMLRAKAANSGFAV
;
A
#
# COMPACT_ATOMS: atom_id res chain seq x y z
N MET A 1 -14.27 4.97 -6.73
CA MET A 1 -12.84 4.72 -6.45
C MET A 1 -11.91 5.29 -7.54
N ASP A 2 -10.84 6.01 -7.16
CA ASP A 2 -9.72 6.42 -8.05
C ASP A 2 -8.57 5.40 -7.91
N LEU A 3 -8.65 4.29 -8.65
CA LEU A 3 -7.68 3.20 -8.60
C LEU A 3 -6.44 3.50 -9.45
N ARG A 4 -5.27 3.34 -8.85
CA ARG A 4 -3.96 3.50 -9.49
C ARG A 4 -3.19 2.21 -9.37
N THR A 5 -3.25 1.41 -10.42
CA THR A 5 -2.60 0.10 -10.50
C THR A 5 -1.09 0.27 -10.62
N LEU A 6 -0.34 -0.33 -9.69
CA LEU A 6 1.12 -0.41 -9.78
C LEU A 6 1.53 -1.70 -10.50
N THR A 7 0.92 -2.82 -10.11
CA THR A 7 1.15 -4.14 -10.73
C THR A 7 -0.19 -4.85 -10.91
N PRO A 8 -0.27 -5.92 -11.74
CA PRO A 8 -1.52 -6.65 -11.93
C PRO A 8 -2.14 -7.19 -10.62
N ASP A 9 -1.33 -7.38 -9.59
CA ASP A 9 -1.69 -7.89 -8.27
C ASP A 9 -1.73 -6.83 -7.16
N PHE A 10 -1.40 -5.56 -7.44
CA PHE A 10 -1.37 -4.50 -6.43
C PHE A 10 -1.78 -3.14 -7.00
N ALA A 11 -2.79 -2.53 -6.37
CA ALA A 11 -3.25 -1.18 -6.67
C ALA A 11 -3.25 -0.31 -5.41
N VAL A 12 -3.13 1.01 -5.62
CA VAL A 12 -3.33 2.00 -4.57
C VAL A 12 -4.46 2.96 -4.92
N ALA A 13 -5.01 3.62 -3.90
CA ALA A 13 -6.00 4.68 -4.08
C ALA A 13 -5.82 5.82 -3.07
N PRO A 14 -6.35 7.02 -3.36
CA PRO A 14 -6.76 7.98 -2.34
C PRO A 14 -7.79 7.38 -1.38
N GLN A 15 -8.24 8.17 -0.40
CA GLN A 15 -9.25 7.72 0.56
C GLN A 15 -10.47 7.10 -0.16
N ILE A 16 -10.80 5.86 0.21
CA ILE A 16 -12.00 5.16 -0.26
C ILE A 16 -13.19 5.38 0.67
N ALA A 17 -14.40 5.28 0.15
CA ALA A 17 -15.63 5.33 0.92
C ALA A 17 -16.09 3.93 1.38
N LEU A 18 -17.12 3.85 2.23
CA LEU A 18 -17.73 2.57 2.60
C LEU A 18 -18.28 1.81 1.39
N ASP A 19 -18.96 2.52 0.48
CA ASP A 19 -19.53 1.91 -0.73
C ASP A 19 -18.47 1.38 -1.71
N ASP A 20 -17.24 1.89 -1.64
CA ASP A 20 -16.13 1.41 -2.45
C ASP A 20 -15.68 -0.01 -2.03
N ILE A 21 -16.02 -0.50 -0.82
CA ILE A 21 -15.63 -1.84 -0.36
C ILE A 21 -16.31 -2.94 -1.19
N ALA A 22 -17.61 -2.80 -1.44
CA ALA A 22 -18.35 -3.74 -2.28
C ALA A 22 -17.82 -3.72 -3.73
N GLU A 23 -17.45 -2.53 -4.23
CA GLU A 23 -16.86 -2.39 -5.54
C GLU A 23 -15.46 -3.03 -5.61
N ALA A 24 -14.63 -2.90 -4.57
CA ALA A 24 -13.33 -3.57 -4.50
C ALA A 24 -13.48 -5.09 -4.61
N ALA A 25 -14.42 -5.69 -3.88
CA ALA A 25 -14.73 -7.12 -4.00
C ALA A 25 -15.20 -7.49 -5.41
N ARG A 26 -16.08 -6.68 -6.02
CA ARG A 26 -16.57 -6.91 -7.39
C ARG A 26 -15.47 -6.84 -8.44
N LEU A 27 -14.48 -5.97 -8.25
CA LEU A 27 -13.28 -5.86 -9.09
C LEU A 27 -12.27 -6.99 -8.84
N GLY A 28 -12.54 -7.87 -7.88
CA GLY A 28 -11.77 -9.08 -7.62
C GLY A 28 -10.64 -8.91 -6.62
N PHE A 29 -10.47 -7.74 -5.99
CA PHE A 29 -9.54 -7.58 -4.88
C PHE A 29 -9.91 -8.54 -3.75
N ARG A 30 -8.89 -9.05 -3.05
CA ARG A 30 -9.04 -10.04 -1.97
C ARG A 30 -8.55 -9.53 -0.63
N THR A 31 -7.54 -8.66 -0.66
CA THR A 31 -6.97 -8.05 0.54
C THR A 31 -6.97 -6.52 0.43
N LEU A 32 -7.39 -5.88 1.52
CA LEU A 32 -7.43 -4.44 1.71
C LEU A 32 -6.38 -4.02 2.74
N ILE A 33 -5.55 -3.03 2.43
CA ILE A 33 -4.55 -2.47 3.36
C ILE A 33 -4.82 -0.98 3.59
N ASN A 34 -5.17 -0.62 4.82
CA ASN A 34 -5.38 0.75 5.23
C ASN A 34 -4.10 1.33 5.85
N ASN A 35 -3.47 2.29 5.18
CA ASN A 35 -2.31 3.02 5.69
C ASN A 35 -2.63 4.39 6.26
N ARG A 36 -3.91 4.68 6.53
CA ARG A 36 -4.37 5.94 7.13
C ARG A 36 -4.59 5.78 8.65
N PRO A 37 -3.91 6.59 9.47
CA PRO A 37 -4.20 6.67 10.90
C PRO A 37 -5.65 7.08 11.19
N ASP A 38 -6.18 6.64 12.33
CA ASP A 38 -7.55 6.98 12.79
C ASP A 38 -7.71 8.47 13.03
N GLU A 39 -6.67 9.14 13.51
CA GLU A 39 -6.67 10.56 13.84
C GLU A 39 -6.78 11.46 12.61
N GLU A 40 -6.57 10.92 11.41
CA GLU A 40 -6.71 11.65 10.14
C GLU A 40 -8.11 11.52 9.52
N VAL A 41 -9.03 10.77 10.12
CA VAL A 41 -10.38 10.52 9.59
C VAL A 41 -11.46 10.77 10.64
N ASP A 42 -12.71 10.78 10.20
CA ASP A 42 -13.85 10.83 11.12
C ASP A 42 -13.82 9.63 12.06
N ALA A 43 -14.16 9.88 13.33
CA ALA A 43 -14.12 8.87 14.38
C ALA A 43 -14.97 7.64 13.99
N GLY A 44 -14.35 6.45 14.05
CA GLY A 44 -15.00 5.18 13.72
C GLY A 44 -15.00 4.81 12.23
N LEU A 45 -14.53 5.67 11.32
CA LEU A 45 -14.53 5.37 9.89
C LEU A 45 -13.70 4.12 9.54
N ASN A 46 -12.48 4.01 10.06
CA ASN A 46 -11.62 2.85 9.77
C ASN A 46 -12.22 1.54 10.31
N ALA A 47 -12.86 1.58 11.50
CA ALA A 47 -13.56 0.43 12.06
C ALA A 47 -14.76 0.03 11.18
N ALA A 48 -15.52 1.01 10.67
CA ALA A 48 -16.61 0.75 9.75
C ALA A 48 -16.14 0.16 8.41
N LEU A 49 -15.01 0.64 7.87
CA LEU A 49 -14.39 0.09 6.65
C LEU A 49 -13.93 -1.36 6.87
N GLN A 50 -13.34 -1.65 8.04
CA GLN A 50 -12.93 -3.00 8.40
C GLN A 50 -14.13 -3.95 8.50
N GLU A 51 -15.22 -3.53 9.16
CA GLU A 51 -16.45 -4.33 9.27
C GLU A 51 -17.08 -4.58 7.89
N ALA A 52 -17.14 -3.54 7.04
CA ALA A 52 -17.63 -3.69 5.68
C ALA A 52 -16.77 -4.66 4.85
N ALA A 53 -15.45 -4.64 5.04
CA ALA A 53 -14.54 -5.56 4.36
C ALA A 53 -14.80 -7.01 4.79
N ALA A 54 -14.97 -7.25 6.09
CA ALA A 54 -15.33 -8.56 6.62
C ALA A 54 -16.67 -9.06 6.07
N ALA A 55 -17.69 -8.20 6.04
CA ALA A 55 -19.00 -8.53 5.46
C ALA A 55 -18.93 -8.84 3.96
N ALA A 56 -17.98 -8.23 3.22
CA ALA A 56 -17.73 -8.50 1.81
C ALA A 56 -16.81 -9.71 1.57
N GLY A 57 -16.33 -10.39 2.61
CA GLY A 57 -15.42 -11.53 2.50
C GLY A 57 -13.99 -11.14 2.08
N LEU A 58 -13.60 -9.89 2.33
CA LEU A 58 -12.25 -9.38 2.07
C LEU A 58 -11.39 -9.47 3.32
N SER A 59 -10.12 -9.83 3.15
CA SER A 59 -9.13 -9.66 4.21
C SER A 59 -8.82 -8.18 4.39
N TYR A 60 -8.63 -7.73 5.63
CA TYR A 60 -8.38 -6.33 5.94
C TYR A 60 -7.19 -6.20 6.90
N VAL A 61 -6.24 -5.33 6.55
CA VAL A 61 -5.06 -5.03 7.35
C VAL A 61 -5.04 -3.53 7.63
N HIS A 62 -5.16 -3.15 8.90
CA HIS A 62 -4.89 -1.78 9.33
C HIS A 62 -3.41 -1.65 9.69
N LEU A 63 -2.66 -0.89 8.90
CA LEU A 63 -1.24 -0.63 9.12
C LEU A 63 -0.97 0.86 8.96
N PRO A 64 -1.30 1.67 9.98
CA PRO A 64 -1.23 3.13 9.90
C PRO A 64 0.21 3.59 9.65
N TYR A 65 0.37 4.49 8.69
CA TYR A 65 1.64 5.16 8.42
C TYR A 65 1.49 6.65 8.76
N TYR A 66 2.06 7.04 9.91
CA TYR A 66 2.11 8.41 10.38
C TYR A 66 3.16 9.25 9.62
N PRO A 67 2.87 10.51 9.27
CA PRO A 67 3.85 11.40 8.65
C PRO A 67 5.15 11.48 9.46
N GLY A 68 6.28 11.27 8.80
CA GLY A 68 7.61 11.26 9.44
C GLY A 68 8.04 9.90 10.02
N GLU A 69 7.15 8.90 10.10
CA GLU A 69 7.43 7.60 10.73
C GLU A 69 7.69 6.48 9.71
N LEU A 70 8.48 6.75 8.68
CA LEU A 70 8.91 5.71 7.75
C LEU A 70 10.05 4.89 8.37
N SER A 71 9.71 3.84 9.09
CA SER A 71 10.66 2.99 9.82
C SER A 71 10.90 1.64 9.15
N ALA A 72 11.99 0.96 9.51
CA ALA A 72 12.26 -0.41 9.08
C ALA A 72 11.17 -1.38 9.52
N ASP A 73 10.62 -1.20 10.73
CA ASP A 73 9.55 -2.04 11.27
C ASP A 73 8.24 -1.87 10.50
N LEU A 74 7.88 -0.64 10.13
CA LEU A 74 6.70 -0.38 9.30
C LEU A 74 6.83 -1.03 7.91
N ILE A 75 8.02 -0.93 7.30
CA ILE A 75 8.31 -1.57 6.01
C ILE A 75 8.22 -3.10 6.15
N ALA A 76 8.81 -3.68 7.20
CA ALA A 76 8.76 -5.12 7.46
C ALA A 76 7.33 -5.62 7.73
N ALA A 77 6.53 -4.86 8.48
CA ALA A 77 5.13 -5.17 8.71
C ALA A 77 4.31 -5.13 7.41
N PHE A 78 4.57 -4.16 6.53
CA PHE A 78 3.93 -4.11 5.22
C PHE A 78 4.35 -5.27 4.31
N GLU A 79 5.64 -5.64 4.31
CA GLU A 79 6.13 -6.83 3.60
C GLU A 79 5.49 -8.12 4.09
N ALA A 80 5.34 -8.27 5.42
CA ALA A 80 4.66 -9.43 6.02
C ALA A 80 3.18 -9.46 5.63
N ALA A 81 2.51 -8.30 5.63
CA ALA A 81 1.12 -8.18 5.18
C ALA A 81 0.97 -8.60 3.70
N LEU A 82 1.88 -8.16 2.82
CA LEU A 82 1.87 -8.56 1.41
C LEU A 82 2.14 -10.06 1.22
N ALA A 83 3.08 -10.63 1.98
CA ALA A 83 3.42 -12.06 1.87
C ALA A 83 2.28 -12.97 2.33
N ALA A 84 1.46 -12.51 3.28
CA ALA A 84 0.29 -13.23 3.78
C ALA A 84 -1.00 -12.93 3.00
N ALA A 85 -1.02 -11.89 2.15
CA ALA A 85 -2.20 -11.43 1.45
C ALA A 85 -2.59 -12.38 0.30
N GLU A 86 -3.89 -12.60 0.14
CA GLU A 86 -4.44 -13.07 -1.12
C GLU A 86 -4.49 -11.88 -2.09
N ALA A 87 -3.94 -12.07 -3.30
CA ALA A 87 -3.94 -11.08 -4.36
C ALA A 87 -5.23 -11.15 -5.20
N PRO A 88 -5.65 -10.07 -5.87
CA PRO A 88 -5.04 -8.73 -5.86
C PRO A 88 -5.27 -7.95 -4.56
N VAL A 89 -4.31 -7.10 -4.22
CA VAL A 89 -4.34 -6.24 -3.04
C VAL A 89 -4.68 -4.80 -3.42
N LEU A 90 -5.55 -4.16 -2.65
CA LEU A 90 -5.81 -2.73 -2.71
C LEU A 90 -5.33 -2.06 -1.42
N ALA A 91 -4.42 -1.09 -1.53
CA ALA A 91 -3.99 -0.28 -0.40
C ALA A 91 -4.41 1.19 -0.56
N TRP A 92 -4.71 1.89 0.54
CA TRP A 92 -4.99 3.33 0.48
C TRP A 92 -4.44 4.09 1.67
N CYS A 93 -4.41 5.41 1.51
CA CYS A 93 -4.29 6.34 2.61
C CYS A 93 -5.10 7.60 2.30
N ARG A 94 -4.60 8.81 2.58
CA ARG A 94 -5.22 10.07 2.12
C ARG A 94 -5.16 10.23 0.59
N SER A 95 -3.99 10.05 -0.03
CA SER A 95 -3.72 10.28 -1.47
C SER A 95 -3.14 9.06 -2.20
N GLY A 96 -2.98 7.94 -1.50
CA GLY A 96 -2.26 6.74 -1.96
C GLY A 96 -0.73 6.83 -1.94
N THR A 97 -0.14 8.01 -1.66
CA THR A 97 1.32 8.21 -1.62
C THR A 97 2.03 7.34 -0.57
N ARG A 98 1.45 7.21 0.63
CA ARG A 98 2.04 6.35 1.69
C ARG A 98 2.07 4.88 1.27
N SER A 99 1.00 4.42 0.65
CA SER A 99 0.88 3.05 0.16
C SER A 99 1.84 2.78 -1.00
N SER A 100 2.04 3.75 -1.92
CA SER A 100 3.03 3.62 -3.00
C SER A 100 4.48 3.65 -2.47
N HIS A 101 4.76 4.43 -1.42
CA HIS A 101 6.06 4.40 -0.73
C HIS A 101 6.35 3.03 -0.11
N LEU A 102 5.40 2.48 0.65
CA LEU A 102 5.56 1.17 1.31
C LEU A 102 5.67 0.04 0.28
N TRP A 103 4.88 0.10 -0.80
CA TRP A 103 5.05 -0.81 -1.94
C TRP A 103 6.46 -0.71 -2.52
N ALA A 104 6.93 0.49 -2.89
CA ALA A 104 8.24 0.66 -3.51
C ALA A 104 9.37 0.14 -2.61
N LEU A 105 9.30 0.42 -1.31
CA LEU A 105 10.28 -0.07 -0.34
C LEU A 105 10.20 -1.58 -0.19
N SER A 106 9.01 -2.19 -0.18
CA SER A 106 8.85 -3.65 -0.20
C SER A 106 9.46 -4.29 -1.46
N GLN A 107 9.56 -3.56 -2.58
CA GLN A 107 10.16 -4.08 -3.81
C GLN A 107 11.68 -3.84 -3.89
N ALA A 108 12.25 -2.99 -3.04
CA ALA A 108 13.68 -2.70 -3.05
C ALA A 108 14.50 -3.96 -2.75
N GLY A 109 15.39 -4.33 -3.68
CA GLY A 109 16.17 -5.57 -3.62
C GLY A 109 15.43 -6.81 -4.15
N ARG A 110 14.19 -6.67 -4.59
CA ARG A 110 13.42 -7.71 -5.32
C ARG A 110 13.21 -7.34 -6.79
N ARG A 111 13.26 -6.04 -7.11
CA ARG A 111 13.16 -5.47 -8.46
C ARG A 111 14.27 -4.44 -8.70
N PRO A 112 14.67 -4.19 -9.97
CA PRO A 112 15.54 -3.09 -10.31
C PRO A 112 14.95 -1.74 -9.88
N LEU A 113 15.79 -0.84 -9.39
CA LEU A 113 15.37 0.48 -8.91
C LEU A 113 14.57 1.24 -9.97
N ASP A 114 15.04 1.25 -11.22
CA ASP A 114 14.40 1.98 -12.31
C ASP A 114 13.00 1.42 -12.62
N GLU A 115 12.79 0.10 -12.49
CA GLU A 115 11.47 -0.51 -12.64
C GLU A 115 10.50 -0.04 -11.54
N ILE A 116 10.98 0.02 -10.29
CA ILE A 116 10.17 0.50 -9.15
C ILE A 116 9.75 1.96 -9.37
N LEU A 117 10.70 2.82 -9.75
CA LEU A 117 10.45 4.23 -10.00
C LEU A 117 9.49 4.43 -11.18
N GLN A 118 9.72 3.73 -12.30
CA GLN A 118 8.86 3.83 -13.48
C GLN A 118 7.43 3.33 -13.19
N THR A 119 7.31 2.24 -12.43
CA THR A 119 6.01 1.68 -12.04
C THR A 119 5.21 2.68 -11.21
N ALA A 120 5.83 3.28 -10.19
CA ALA A 120 5.19 4.31 -9.37
C ALA A 120 4.85 5.57 -10.18
N GLN A 121 5.75 6.00 -11.07
CA GLN A 121 5.56 7.17 -11.92
C GLN A 121 4.37 6.97 -12.88
N ASN A 122 4.22 5.79 -13.46
CA ASN A 122 3.09 5.44 -14.32
C ASN A 122 1.74 5.47 -13.57
N ALA A 123 1.77 5.15 -12.28
CA ALA A 123 0.61 5.27 -11.39
C ALA A 123 0.43 6.71 -10.82
N GLY A 124 1.24 7.67 -11.25
CA GLY A 124 1.13 9.08 -10.85
C GLY A 124 1.81 9.43 -9.52
N TYR A 125 2.80 8.64 -9.08
CA TYR A 125 3.56 8.87 -7.86
C TYR A 125 5.04 9.13 -8.15
N ASP A 126 5.54 10.30 -7.76
CA ASP A 126 6.96 10.62 -7.78
C ASP A 126 7.64 10.08 -6.51
N LEU A 127 8.63 9.20 -6.70
CA LEU A 127 9.42 8.59 -5.63
C LEU A 127 10.86 9.09 -5.59
N SER A 128 11.20 10.16 -6.30
CA SER A 128 12.55 10.72 -6.38
C SER A 128 13.18 10.95 -5.00
N ALA A 129 12.41 11.46 -4.04
CA ALA A 129 12.84 11.69 -2.66
C ALA A 129 13.16 10.39 -1.88
N LEU A 130 12.62 9.24 -2.30
CA LEU A 130 12.82 7.94 -1.64
C LEU A 130 14.05 7.18 -2.17
N VAL A 131 14.65 7.62 -3.28
CA VAL A 131 15.77 6.92 -3.94
C VAL A 131 16.92 6.54 -2.99
N PRO A 132 17.42 7.43 -2.10
CA PRO A 132 18.48 7.04 -1.17
C PRO A 132 18.09 5.86 -0.27
N MET A 133 16.84 5.84 0.21
CA MET A 133 16.32 4.78 1.08
C MET A 133 16.10 3.47 0.31
N LEU A 134 15.57 3.55 -0.92
CA LEU A 134 15.42 2.38 -1.81
C LEU A 134 16.77 1.71 -2.08
N ARG A 135 17.81 2.50 -2.37
CA ARG A 135 19.17 1.98 -2.57
C ARG A 135 19.74 1.33 -1.31
N ALA A 136 19.60 2.00 -0.16
CA ALA A 136 20.07 1.46 1.12
C ALA A 136 19.39 0.11 1.44
N LYS A 137 18.08 0.00 1.23
CA LYS A 137 17.34 -1.24 1.45
C LYS A 137 17.73 -2.35 0.46
N ALA A 138 17.92 -2.02 -0.82
CA ALA A 138 18.35 -2.99 -1.84
C ALA A 138 19.72 -3.60 -1.48
N ALA A 139 20.68 -2.75 -1.09
CA ALA A 139 22.02 -3.19 -0.69
C ALA A 139 21.99 -4.14 0.53
N ASN A 140 21.12 -3.87 1.51
CA ASN A 140 20.95 -4.71 2.70
C ASN A 140 20.22 -6.04 2.42
N SER A 141 19.54 -6.16 1.28
CA SER A 141 18.77 -7.36 0.89
C SER A 141 19.61 -8.36 0.08
N GLY A 142 20.91 -8.09 -0.13
CA GLY A 142 21.81 -8.95 -0.90
C GLY A 142 21.63 -8.89 -2.42
N PHE A 143 20.77 -7.99 -2.91
CA PHE A 143 20.60 -7.71 -4.33
C PHE A 143 21.58 -6.61 -4.72
N ALA A 144 22.68 -6.99 -5.37
CA ALA A 144 23.61 -6.03 -5.94
C ALA A 144 22.96 -5.35 -7.16
N VAL A 145 22.93 -4.02 -7.13
CA VAL A 145 22.56 -3.12 -8.24
C VAL A 145 23.42 -3.35 -9.47
#